data_AF-A0A183CX21-F1
#
_entry.id   AF-A0A183CX21-F1
#
_cell.length_a   1.000
_cell.length_b   1.000
_cell.length_c   1.000
_cell.angle_alpha   90.00
_cell.angle_beta   90.00
_cell.angle_gamma   90.00
#
_symmetry.space_group_name_H-M   'P 1'
#
loop_
_entity.id
_entity.type
_entity.pdbx_description
1 polymer ?
#
loop_
_entity_poly.entity_id
_entity_poly.type
_entity_poly.pdbx_seq_one_letter_code
_entity_poly.pdbx_strand_id
1 'polypeptide(L)'
;MYLLPNPIFKVPLEGSTLTDIATSPNGRIFFAADGNVFEIDYQEKGWFGQRCRKINHSKSFISYFLPVVPIIGSKEDRLVQLCMDDSRNILYSLSENGSIQVYDLQLDGNAFVKVASMGYEQIQEIAAMECRTVDASFFANVVQICSIPYTQSRLLHLHPCPQANPKVAGLWYAILLFVRAEIFLNPSQLLE
;
A
#
# COMPACT_ATOMS: atom_id res chain seq x y z
N MET A 1 28.03 -10.74 11.12
CA MET A 1 26.66 -11.24 10.86
C MET A 1 26.71 -12.76 10.94
N TYR A 2 26.01 -13.37 11.90
CA TYR A 2 25.91 -14.83 12.02
C TYR A 2 24.50 -15.24 11.63
N LEU A 3 24.38 -16.12 10.64
CA LEU A 3 23.10 -16.70 10.22
C LEU A 3 22.92 -18.04 10.94
N LEU A 4 21.73 -18.29 11.46
CA LEU A 4 21.39 -19.60 11.98
C LEU A 4 21.19 -20.57 10.82
N PRO A 5 21.70 -21.82 10.91
CA PRO A 5 21.58 -22.79 9.83
C PRO A 5 20.14 -23.28 9.61
N ASN A 6 19.28 -23.14 10.63
CA ASN A 6 17.90 -23.58 10.59
C ASN A 6 16.94 -22.39 10.75
N PRO A 7 15.85 -22.31 9.97
CA PRO A 7 14.86 -21.26 10.11
C PRO A 7 14.14 -21.37 11.46
N ILE A 8 13.99 -20.24 12.14
CA ILE A 8 13.28 -20.17 13.43
C ILE A 8 11.76 -20.31 13.23
N PHE A 9 11.25 -19.80 12.10
CA PHE A 9 9.84 -19.85 11.74
C PHE A 9 9.66 -20.33 10.29
N LYS A 10 8.53 -20.99 10.05
CA LYS A 10 8.09 -21.41 8.71
C LYS A 10 6.61 -21.08 8.58
N VAL A 11 6.27 -20.36 7.51
CA VAL A 11 4.88 -20.03 7.18
C VAL A 11 4.58 -20.58 5.79
N PRO A 12 3.61 -21.49 5.63
CA PRO A 12 3.27 -22.03 4.33
C PRO A 12 2.54 -20.99 3.46
N LEU A 13 2.93 -20.92 2.19
CA LEU A 13 2.28 -20.07 1.20
C LEU A 13 1.04 -20.73 0.57
N GLU A 14 0.78 -22.01 0.82
CA GLU A 14 -0.41 -22.73 0.32
C GLU A 14 -0.58 -22.63 -1.22
N GLY A 15 0.53 -22.60 -1.96
CA GLY A 15 0.54 -22.46 -3.42
C GLY A 15 0.47 -21.02 -3.93
N SER A 16 0.33 -20.02 -3.05
CA SER A 16 0.35 -18.60 -3.44
C SER A 16 1.74 -18.15 -3.89
N THR A 17 1.77 -17.22 -4.84
CA THR A 17 3.02 -16.60 -5.30
C THR A 17 3.25 -15.29 -4.57
N LEU A 18 4.33 -15.25 -3.78
CA LEU A 18 4.77 -14.02 -3.13
C LEU A 18 5.33 -13.05 -4.18
N THR A 19 4.85 -11.81 -4.16
CA THR A 19 5.27 -10.78 -5.13
C THR A 19 6.12 -9.69 -4.50
N ASP A 20 5.88 -9.32 -3.25
CA ASP A 20 6.69 -8.32 -2.56
C ASP A 20 6.63 -8.48 -1.03
N ILE A 21 7.61 -7.91 -0.32
CA ILE A 21 7.74 -7.92 1.15
C ILE A 21 8.04 -6.49 1.63
N ALA A 22 7.33 -6.04 2.66
CA ALA A 22 7.62 -4.79 3.35
C ALA A 22 7.73 -5.03 4.86
N THR A 23 8.52 -4.21 5.53
CA THR A 23 8.69 -4.26 6.99
C THR A 23 8.43 -2.91 7.60
N SER A 24 7.91 -2.88 8.83
CA SER A 24 7.80 -1.66 9.63
C SER A 24 8.95 -1.55 10.64
N PRO A 25 9.21 -0.36 11.20
CA PRO A 25 10.25 -0.16 12.22
C PRO A 25 10.01 -0.93 13.53
N ASN A 26 8.76 -1.25 13.84
CA ASN A 26 8.40 -2.07 15.00
C ASN A 26 8.49 -3.60 14.73
N GLY A 27 9.04 -4.00 13.58
CA GLY A 27 9.36 -5.39 13.27
C GLY A 27 8.22 -6.20 12.64
N ARG A 28 7.09 -5.59 12.30
CA ARG A 28 6.03 -6.29 11.54
C ARG A 28 6.54 -6.58 10.13
N ILE A 29 6.11 -7.72 9.59
CA ILE A 29 6.50 -8.19 8.27
C ILE A 29 5.23 -8.40 7.45
N PHE A 30 5.07 -7.62 6.41
CA PHE A 30 3.99 -7.72 5.44
C PHE A 30 4.49 -8.34 4.16
N PHE A 31 3.62 -9.09 3.48
CA PHE A 31 3.91 -9.58 2.15
C PHE A 31 2.67 -9.59 1.27
N ALA A 32 2.89 -9.38 -0.02
CA ALA A 32 1.87 -9.46 -1.04
C ALA A 32 1.89 -10.85 -1.67
N ALA A 33 0.72 -11.48 -1.79
CA ALA A 33 0.54 -12.73 -2.52
C ALA A 33 -0.89 -12.82 -3.08
N ASP A 34 -1.04 -13.30 -4.32
CA ASP A 34 -2.35 -13.51 -4.97
C ASP A 34 -3.34 -12.32 -4.81
N GLY A 35 -2.86 -11.09 -4.99
CA GLY A 35 -3.70 -9.88 -4.89
C GLY A 35 -4.04 -9.44 -3.46
N ASN A 36 -3.54 -10.14 -2.44
CA ASN A 36 -3.84 -9.90 -1.04
C ASN A 36 -2.60 -9.42 -0.27
N VAL A 37 -2.82 -8.60 0.76
CA VAL A 37 -1.79 -8.24 1.75
C VAL A 37 -1.91 -9.16 2.95
N PHE A 38 -0.80 -9.79 3.31
CA PHE A 38 -0.68 -10.65 4.47
C PHE A 38 0.33 -10.08 5.46
N GLU A 39 0.20 -10.48 6.72
CA GLU A 39 1.19 -10.23 7.77
C GLU A 39 1.68 -11.55 8.36
N ILE A 40 2.98 -11.61 8.61
CA ILE A 40 3.59 -12.65 9.43
C ILE A 40 3.59 -12.14 10.87
N ASP A 41 2.65 -12.65 11.66
CA ASP A 41 2.58 -12.39 13.08
C ASP A 41 3.39 -13.45 13.82
N TYR A 42 4.40 -13.01 14.58
CA TYR A 42 5.33 -13.89 15.27
C TYR A 42 5.57 -13.40 16.70
N GLN A 43 5.74 -14.37 17.61
CA GLN A 43 5.94 -14.10 19.03
C GLN A 43 7.00 -15.03 19.63
N GLU A 44 7.64 -14.56 20.69
CA GLU A 44 8.42 -15.46 21.55
C GLU A 44 7.49 -16.49 22.21
N LYS A 45 8.05 -17.62 22.67
CA LYS A 45 7.28 -18.77 23.16
C LYS A 45 6.20 -18.34 24.17
N GLY A 46 4.95 -18.35 23.74
CA GLY A 46 3.79 -18.39 24.63
C GLY A 46 3.63 -19.78 25.24
N TRP A 47 3.19 -19.84 26.49
CA TRP A 47 2.82 -21.08 27.19
C TRP A 47 1.71 -21.86 26.49
N PHE A 48 0.92 -21.20 25.62
CA PHE A 48 -0.03 -21.81 24.69
C PHE A 48 -0.13 -20.96 23.41
N GLY A 49 -0.01 -21.56 22.22
CA GLY A 49 -0.27 -20.89 20.93
C GLY A 49 0.76 -21.15 19.82
N GLN A 50 0.37 -20.88 18.57
CA GLN A 50 1.32 -20.87 17.46
C GLN A 50 2.29 -19.69 17.61
N ARG A 51 3.58 -19.95 17.41
CA ARG A 51 4.64 -18.92 17.54
C ARG A 51 4.75 -18.01 16.31
N CYS A 52 4.15 -18.42 15.21
CA CYS A 52 4.16 -17.71 13.95
C CYS A 52 2.91 -18.09 13.17
N ARG A 53 2.16 -17.11 12.67
CA ARG A 53 0.96 -17.31 11.87
C ARG A 53 0.89 -16.31 10.72
N LYS A 54 0.16 -16.71 9.67
CA LYS A 54 -0.18 -15.86 8.52
C LYS A 54 -1.54 -15.21 8.78
N ILE A 55 -1.61 -13.89 8.74
CA ILE A 55 -2.85 -13.12 8.83
C ILE A 55 -3.14 -12.54 7.44
N ASN A 56 -4.36 -12.72 6.93
CA ASN A 56 -4.81 -12.04 5.71
C ASN A 56 -5.54 -10.76 6.09
N HIS A 57 -5.00 -9.61 5.70
CA HIS A 57 -5.59 -8.31 5.98
C HIS A 57 -6.58 -7.84 4.91
N SER A 58 -6.44 -8.31 3.67
CA SER A 58 -7.39 -8.02 2.58
C SER A 58 -8.77 -8.64 2.79
N LYS A 59 -8.86 -9.77 3.49
CA LYS A 59 -10.12 -10.50 3.75
C LYS A 59 -10.66 -10.32 5.18
N SER A 60 -9.96 -9.59 6.04
CA SER A 60 -10.41 -9.31 7.39
C SER A 60 -11.49 -8.23 7.37
N PHE A 61 -12.74 -8.65 7.28
CA PHE A 61 -13.91 -7.80 7.52
C PHE A 61 -13.90 -7.35 8.99
N ILE A 62 -13.41 -6.15 9.32
CA ILE A 62 -13.85 -5.33 10.47
C ILE A 62 -13.39 -3.87 10.25
N SER A 63 -14.34 -2.99 9.90
CA SER A 63 -14.56 -1.62 10.41
C SER A 63 -15.80 -1.06 9.69
N TYR A 64 -17.00 -1.36 10.17
CA TYR A 64 -17.80 -0.48 11.03
C TYR A 64 -17.66 1.02 10.66
N PHE A 65 -18.72 1.58 10.05
CA PHE A 65 -19.01 3.01 9.84
C PHE A 65 -18.73 3.69 8.48
N LEU A 66 -18.83 3.01 7.34
CA LEU A 66 -19.08 3.66 6.04
C LEU A 66 -20.18 2.95 5.24
N PRO A 67 -21.05 3.66 4.49
CA PRO A 67 -22.01 3.03 3.61
C PRO A 67 -21.24 2.34 2.48
N VAL A 68 -21.15 1.00 2.57
CA VAL A 68 -20.51 0.16 1.58
C VAL A 68 -21.29 0.27 0.27
N VAL A 69 -20.73 0.95 -0.73
CA VAL A 69 -21.15 0.71 -2.11
C VAL A 69 -20.49 -0.61 -2.52
N PRO A 70 -21.25 -1.69 -2.77
CA PRO A 70 -20.66 -2.95 -3.15
C PRO A 70 -20.12 -2.82 -4.57
N ILE A 71 -18.79 -2.72 -4.72
CA ILE A 71 -18.15 -2.95 -6.02
C ILE A 71 -18.14 -4.47 -6.22
N ILE A 72 -19.23 -4.98 -6.77
CA ILE A 72 -19.36 -6.36 -7.21
C ILE A 72 -18.42 -6.56 -8.41
N GLY A 73 -17.45 -7.47 -8.30
CA GLY A 73 -16.90 -8.16 -9.48
C GLY A 73 -15.51 -7.77 -9.98
N SER A 74 -14.68 -7.05 -9.23
CA SER A 74 -13.26 -6.97 -9.60
C SER A 74 -12.56 -8.26 -9.19
N LYS A 75 -12.02 -8.98 -10.17
CA LYS A 75 -10.93 -9.95 -9.92
C LYS A 75 -9.84 -9.17 -9.18
N GLU A 76 -9.47 -9.58 -7.97
CA GLU A 76 -8.41 -8.90 -7.23
C GLU A 76 -7.12 -8.92 -8.07
N ASP A 77 -6.71 -7.74 -8.54
CA ASP A 77 -5.51 -7.61 -9.35
C ASP A 77 -4.28 -7.98 -8.53
N ARG A 78 -3.34 -8.65 -9.19
CA ARG A 78 -2.09 -9.08 -8.55
C ARG A 78 -1.36 -7.85 -8.01
N LEU A 79 -1.07 -7.85 -6.71
CA LEU A 79 -0.21 -6.84 -6.11
C LEU A 79 1.23 -7.06 -6.59
N VAL A 80 1.88 -5.99 -7.03
CA VAL A 80 3.25 -6.01 -7.57
C VAL A 80 4.24 -5.27 -6.68
N GLN A 81 3.75 -4.41 -5.78
CA GLN A 81 4.61 -3.68 -4.86
C GLN A 81 3.90 -3.36 -3.55
N LEU A 82 4.66 -3.42 -2.45
CA LEU A 82 4.36 -2.84 -1.15
C LEU A 82 5.36 -1.72 -0.87
N CYS A 83 4.88 -0.61 -0.31
CA CYS A 83 5.73 0.52 0.04
C CYS A 83 5.36 1.04 1.44
N MET A 84 6.32 1.00 2.36
CA MET A 84 6.13 1.49 3.73
C MET A 84 6.51 2.97 3.81
N ASP A 85 5.68 3.77 4.49
CA ASP A 85 6.03 5.09 4.99
C ASP A 85 6.10 5.05 6.52
N ASP A 86 7.31 4.79 7.02
CA ASP A 86 7.62 4.71 8.45
C ASP A 86 7.27 5.98 9.22
N SER A 87 7.32 7.14 8.55
CA SER A 87 7.08 8.43 9.21
C SER A 87 5.59 8.70 9.48
N ARG A 88 4.71 7.97 8.79
CA ARG A 88 3.25 8.08 8.90
C ARG A 88 2.57 6.81 9.37
N ASN A 89 3.30 5.71 9.55
CA ASN A 89 2.74 4.38 9.77
C ASN A 89 1.72 3.98 8.69
N ILE A 90 2.05 4.27 7.42
CA ILE A 90 1.18 3.94 6.29
C ILE A 90 1.86 2.89 5.42
N LEU A 91 1.12 1.84 5.07
CA LEU A 91 1.50 0.90 4.03
C LEU A 91 0.72 1.23 2.75
N TYR A 92 1.43 1.33 1.64
CA TYR A 92 0.82 1.43 0.31
C TYR A 92 0.97 0.09 -0.41
N SER A 93 -0.02 -0.26 -1.23
CA SER A 93 0.11 -1.33 -2.22
C SER A 93 -0.15 -0.82 -3.63
N LEU A 94 0.56 -1.39 -4.60
CA LEU A 94 0.38 -1.17 -6.02
C LEU A 94 0.00 -2.50 -6.67
N SER A 95 -1.07 -2.51 -7.45
CA SER A 95 -1.44 -3.65 -8.29
C SER A 95 -0.87 -3.54 -9.70
N GLU A 96 -0.83 -4.68 -10.41
CA GLU A 96 -0.32 -4.79 -11.78
C GLU A 96 -1.08 -3.90 -12.77
N ASN A 97 -2.36 -3.62 -12.51
CA ASN A 97 -3.14 -2.68 -13.32
C ASN A 97 -2.98 -1.21 -12.91
N GLY A 98 -2.13 -0.89 -11.93
CA GLY A 98 -1.85 0.50 -11.51
C GLY A 98 -2.69 1.05 -10.39
N SER A 99 -3.53 0.23 -9.78
CA SER A 99 -4.37 0.68 -8.66
C SER A 99 -3.51 0.79 -7.39
N ILE A 100 -3.73 1.86 -6.64
CA ILE A 100 -3.03 2.13 -5.38
C ILE A 100 -4.01 1.96 -4.23
N GLN A 101 -3.60 1.24 -3.19
CA GLN A 101 -4.35 1.16 -1.94
C GLN A 101 -3.52 1.71 -0.78
N VAL A 102 -4.20 2.28 0.20
CA VAL A 102 -3.60 2.90 1.38
C VAL A 102 -4.12 2.20 2.62
N TYR A 103 -3.19 1.72 3.45
CA TYR A 103 -3.48 1.09 4.73
C TYR A 103 -2.85 1.90 5.86
N ASP A 104 -3.68 2.36 6.78
CA ASP A 104 -3.24 3.00 8.02
C ASP A 104 -2.97 1.91 9.08
N LEU A 105 -1.73 1.89 9.60
CA LEU A 105 -1.31 0.97 10.65
C LEU A 105 -1.57 1.52 12.06
N GLN A 106 -2.13 2.73 12.15
CA GLN A 106 -2.37 3.53 13.34
C GLN A 106 -1.10 3.88 14.13
N LEU A 107 -1.25 4.77 15.12
CA LEU A 107 -0.14 5.30 15.92
C LEU A 107 0.60 4.21 16.71
N ASP A 108 -0.11 3.20 17.21
CA ASP A 108 0.49 2.09 17.95
C ASP A 108 1.14 1.04 17.03
N GLY A 109 0.91 1.17 15.72
CA GLY A 109 1.43 0.27 14.70
C GLY A 109 0.88 -1.15 14.83
N ASN A 110 -0.26 -1.37 15.49
CA ASN A 110 -0.88 -2.69 15.65
C ASN A 110 -2.14 -2.87 14.80
N ALA A 111 -2.70 -1.77 14.28
CA ALA A 111 -3.84 -1.84 13.40
C ALA A 111 -3.42 -2.15 11.96
N PHE A 112 -4.42 -2.48 11.16
CA PHE A 112 -4.31 -2.53 9.71
C PHE A 112 -5.68 -2.18 9.13
N VAL A 113 -5.85 -0.93 8.71
CA VAL A 113 -7.12 -0.42 8.19
C VAL A 113 -6.92 0.08 6.78
N LYS A 114 -7.64 -0.49 5.81
CA LYS A 114 -7.68 0.07 4.46
C LYS A 114 -8.48 1.37 4.50
N VAL A 115 -7.79 2.50 4.38
CA VAL A 115 -8.41 3.84 4.46
C VAL A 115 -8.75 4.41 3.09
N ALA A 116 -8.10 3.93 2.03
CA ALA A 116 -8.40 4.35 0.68
C ALA A 116 -7.98 3.35 -0.41
N SER A 117 -8.56 3.53 -1.59
CA SER A 117 -8.28 2.76 -2.79
C SER A 117 -8.51 3.65 -3.99
N MET A 118 -7.69 3.50 -5.01
CA MET A 118 -7.81 4.28 -6.22
C MET A 118 -7.42 3.45 -7.42
N GLY A 119 -8.33 3.38 -8.40
CA GLY A 119 -8.09 2.66 -9.64
C GLY A 119 -7.21 3.45 -10.59
N TYR A 120 -6.50 2.75 -11.47
CA TYR A 120 -5.67 3.38 -12.50
C TYR A 120 -6.43 4.37 -13.39
N GLU A 121 -7.64 4.03 -13.84
CA GLU A 121 -8.45 4.93 -14.68
C GLU A 121 -8.74 6.26 -13.96
N GLN A 122 -9.10 6.20 -12.67
CA GLN A 122 -9.31 7.39 -11.84
C GLN A 122 -8.01 8.21 -11.70
N ILE A 123 -6.87 7.53 -11.59
CA ILE A 123 -5.56 8.17 -11.55
C ILE A 123 -5.29 8.92 -12.87
N GLN A 124 -5.59 8.32 -14.02
CA GLN A 124 -5.40 8.97 -15.31
C GLN A 124 -6.33 10.18 -15.49
N GLU A 125 -7.61 10.06 -15.10
CA GLU A 125 -8.60 11.11 -15.25
C GLU A 125 -8.23 12.38 -14.45
N ILE A 126 -7.94 12.22 -13.16
CA ILE A 126 -7.51 13.35 -12.33
C ILE A 126 -6.20 13.93 -12.84
N ALA A 127 -5.30 13.09 -13.35
CA ALA A 127 -4.06 13.59 -13.92
C ALA A 127 -4.26 14.42 -15.20
N ALA A 128 -5.16 13.99 -16.08
CA ALA A 128 -5.56 14.76 -17.25
C ALA A 128 -6.25 16.08 -16.88
N MET A 129 -7.12 16.07 -15.86
CA MET A 129 -7.80 17.28 -15.35
C MET A 129 -6.80 18.34 -14.87
N GLU A 130 -5.74 17.94 -14.17
CA GLU A 130 -4.72 18.85 -13.68
C GLU A 130 -3.80 19.38 -14.79
N CYS A 131 -3.42 18.52 -15.74
CA CYS A 131 -2.55 18.94 -16.84
C CYS A 131 -3.27 19.85 -17.87
N ARG A 132 -4.62 19.88 -17.89
CA ARG A 132 -5.51 20.72 -18.73
C ARG A 132 -5.29 20.67 -20.24
N THR A 133 -4.28 19.95 -20.71
CA THR A 133 -3.72 20.04 -22.07
C THR A 133 -3.52 18.68 -22.73
N VAL A 134 -3.74 17.59 -21.99
CA VAL A 134 -3.53 16.21 -22.46
C VAL A 134 -4.69 15.33 -22.04
N ASP A 135 -5.07 14.41 -22.92
CA ASP A 135 -6.11 13.42 -22.67
C ASP A 135 -5.61 12.31 -21.71
N ALA A 136 -6.52 11.70 -20.95
CA ALA A 136 -6.21 10.63 -19.99
C ALA A 136 -5.51 9.43 -20.64
N SER A 137 -5.78 9.14 -21.92
CA SER A 137 -5.13 8.05 -22.66
C SER A 137 -3.63 8.23 -22.87
N PHE A 138 -3.09 9.45 -22.70
CA PHE A 138 -1.63 9.68 -22.74
C PHE A 138 -0.92 9.21 -21.47
N PHE A 139 -1.67 8.93 -20.41
CA PHE A 139 -1.16 8.46 -19.14
C PHE A 139 -0.93 6.95 -19.21
N ALA A 140 0.30 6.53 -18.87
CA ALA A 140 0.66 5.13 -18.74
C ALA A 140 0.43 4.63 -17.32
N ASN A 141 0.36 3.31 -17.18
CA ASN A 141 0.18 2.63 -15.90
C ASN A 141 1.26 3.00 -14.87
N VAL A 142 0.85 3.15 -13.61
CA VAL A 142 1.75 3.32 -12.47
C VAL A 142 2.54 2.03 -12.30
N VAL A 143 3.84 2.10 -12.62
CA VAL A 143 4.73 0.93 -12.57
C VAL A 143 5.41 0.75 -11.22
N GLN A 144 5.57 1.83 -10.45
CA GLN A 144 6.27 1.81 -9.18
C GLN A 144 5.88 3.01 -8.31
N ILE A 145 5.83 2.79 -7.01
CA ILE A 145 5.59 3.81 -5.99
C ILE A 145 6.76 3.88 -5.00
N CYS A 146 7.02 5.04 -4.43
CA CYS A 146 8.01 5.21 -3.36
C CYS A 146 7.47 6.23 -2.35
N SER A 147 7.63 5.99 -1.06
CA SER A 147 7.14 6.89 -0.02
C SER A 147 8.00 8.15 0.10
N ILE A 148 7.35 9.29 0.30
CA ILE A 148 7.98 10.54 0.70
C ILE A 148 7.76 10.68 2.21
N PRO A 149 8.81 10.59 3.04
CA PRO A 149 8.67 10.77 4.47
C PRO A 149 8.07 12.14 4.82
N TYR A 150 7.33 12.21 5.93
CA TYR A 150 6.73 13.42 6.47
C TYR A 150 7.77 14.54 6.67
N THR A 151 9.00 14.16 7.01
CA THR A 151 10.14 15.08 7.16
C THR A 151 10.56 15.77 5.86
N GLN A 152 10.22 15.19 4.70
CA GLN A 152 10.50 15.78 3.39
C GLN A 152 9.30 16.57 2.84
N SER A 153 8.08 16.08 3.06
CA SER A 153 6.87 16.80 2.68
C SER A 153 5.72 16.40 3.58
N ARG A 154 4.97 17.39 4.10
CA ARG A 154 3.75 17.14 4.87
C ARG A 154 2.58 16.74 3.98
N LEU A 155 2.53 17.31 2.78
CA LEU A 155 1.42 17.16 1.86
C LEU A 155 1.59 15.94 0.96
N LEU A 156 2.82 15.71 0.48
CA LEU A 156 3.15 14.66 -0.48
C LEU A 156 3.55 13.37 0.25
N HIS A 157 2.95 12.25 -0.13
CA HIS A 157 3.26 10.94 0.47
C HIS A 157 3.94 9.95 -0.48
N LEU A 158 3.79 10.08 -1.81
CA LEU A 158 4.44 9.18 -2.77
C LEU A 158 5.15 9.97 -3.88
N HIS A 159 6.28 9.46 -4.33
CA HIS A 159 7.01 9.91 -5.50
C HIS A 159 7.34 8.73 -6.44
N PRO A 160 7.57 8.98 -7.74
CA PRO A 160 8.05 7.96 -8.66
C PRO A 160 9.50 7.56 -8.34
N CYS A 161 9.82 6.27 -8.41
CA CYS A 161 11.20 5.81 -8.25
C CYS A 161 12.08 6.35 -9.40
N PRO A 162 13.33 6.79 -9.16
CA PRO A 162 14.19 7.42 -10.17
C PRO A 162 14.54 6.58 -11.41
N GLN A 163 14.15 5.30 -11.47
CA GLN A 163 14.46 4.39 -12.59
C GLN A 163 13.40 4.38 -13.70
N ALA A 164 12.33 5.18 -13.61
CA ALA A 164 11.29 5.25 -14.64
C ALA A 164 11.74 6.05 -15.89
N ASN A 165 11.30 5.59 -17.07
CA ASN A 165 11.63 6.15 -18.39
C ASN A 165 11.31 7.66 -18.49
N PRO A 166 12.21 8.52 -19.01
CA PRO A 166 12.00 9.96 -19.10
C PRO A 166 10.82 10.40 -19.98
N LYS A 167 10.30 9.53 -20.89
CA LYS A 167 9.06 9.79 -21.64
C LYS A 167 7.81 9.90 -20.77
N VAL A 168 7.94 9.47 -19.52
CA VAL A 168 6.86 9.45 -18.56
C VAL A 168 6.84 10.80 -17.82
N ALA A 169 7.87 11.65 -17.85
CA ALA A 169 8.02 12.87 -17.03
C ALA A 169 6.83 13.87 -17.02
N GLY A 170 6.02 13.95 -18.09
CA GLY A 170 4.83 14.83 -18.16
C GLY A 170 3.63 14.35 -17.32
N LEU A 171 3.59 13.05 -16.98
CA LEU A 171 2.51 12.41 -16.23
C LEU A 171 2.44 12.83 -14.74
N TRP A 172 3.53 13.39 -14.22
CA TRP A 172 3.82 13.23 -12.78
C TRP A 172 3.65 14.49 -11.95
N TYR A 173 3.54 15.68 -12.56
CA TYR A 173 3.05 16.85 -11.82
C TYR A 173 1.61 16.62 -11.29
N ALA A 174 0.84 15.80 -12.00
CA ALA A 174 -0.50 15.38 -11.60
C ALA A 174 -0.53 14.29 -10.52
N ILE A 175 0.38 13.31 -10.57
CA ILE A 175 0.50 12.29 -9.51
C ILE A 175 1.08 12.91 -8.23
N LEU A 176 1.93 13.93 -8.36
CA LEU A 176 2.33 14.85 -7.28
C LEU A 176 1.13 15.59 -6.65
N LEU A 177 0.03 15.81 -7.38
CA LEU A 177 -1.20 16.41 -6.84
C LEU A 177 -2.17 15.36 -6.24
N PHE A 178 -2.12 14.12 -6.73
CA PHE A 178 -2.91 13.01 -6.17
C PHE A 178 -2.57 12.68 -4.74
N VAL A 179 -1.29 12.78 -4.41
CA VAL A 179 -0.83 12.60 -3.05
C VAL A 179 -0.83 13.93 -2.33
N ARG A 180 -1.91 14.69 -2.46
CA ARG A 180 -2.24 15.70 -1.46
C ARG A 180 -3.13 14.98 -0.45
N ALA A 181 -2.69 14.96 0.80
CA ALA A 181 -3.36 14.27 1.92
C ALA A 181 -4.89 14.54 2.01
N GLU A 182 -5.39 15.63 1.44
CA GLU A 182 -6.81 15.99 1.33
C GLU A 182 -7.69 14.93 0.62
N ILE A 183 -7.15 14.11 -0.29
CA ILE A 183 -7.93 13.06 -0.98
C ILE A 183 -8.05 11.79 -0.12
N PHE A 184 -7.12 11.58 0.81
CA PHE A 184 -7.01 10.35 1.60
C PHE A 184 -7.40 10.53 3.08
N LEU A 185 -7.45 11.77 3.58
CA LEU A 185 -7.79 12.10 4.95
C LEU A 185 -9.12 12.83 5.02
N ASN A 186 -10.01 12.34 5.87
CA ASN A 186 -11.19 13.07 6.31
C ASN A 186 -10.74 14.45 6.84
N PRO A 187 -11.38 15.58 6.47
CA PRO A 187 -11.00 16.92 6.92
C PRO A 187 -10.83 17.05 8.45
N SER A 188 -11.48 16.19 9.23
CA SER A 188 -11.31 16.11 10.68
C SER A 188 -9.91 15.69 11.16
N GLN A 189 -9.08 15.07 10.32
CA GLN A 189 -7.70 14.67 10.66
C GLN A 189 -6.63 15.69 10.22
N LEU A 190 -7.05 16.79 9.57
CA LEU A 190 -6.15 17.89 9.18
C LEU A 190 -6.10 19.02 10.22
N LEU A 191 -6.87 18.91 11.31
CA LEU A 191 -7.10 19.97 12.29
C LEU A 191 -6.43 19.74 13.66
N GLU A 192 -5.54 18.76 13.79
CA GLU A 192 -4.65 18.60 14.96
C GLU A 192 -3.17 18.68 14.58
#